data_AF-A0A7C2QZH6-F1
#
_entry.id   AF-A0A7C2QZH6-F1
#
_cell.length_a   1.000
_cell.length_b   1.000
_cell.length_c   1.000
_cell.angle_alpha   90.00
_cell.angle_beta   90.00
_cell.angle_gamma   90.00
#
_symmetry.space_group_name_H-M   'P 1'
#
loop_
_entity.id
_entity.type
_entity.pdbx_description
1 polymer ?
#
loop_
_entity_poly.entity_id
_entity_poly.type
_entity_poly.pdbx_seq_one_letter_code
_entity_poly.pdbx_strand_id
1 'polypeptide(L)'
;MIKIHSKRLKASLAITTTVGCRNRCSYCPQDVFVRAYKERSGLTVMSMDTFTRCLGTVPRNIAISFSGFSEPWLNRECTPMVLHA
;
A
#
# COMPACT_ATOMS: atom_id res chain seq x y z
N MET A 1 -14.39 23.53 22.17
CA MET A 1 -14.12 22.08 22.37
C MET A 1 -14.59 21.32 21.14
N ILE A 2 -13.70 20.97 20.22
CA ILE A 2 -14.04 20.19 19.04
C ILE A 2 -14.21 18.74 19.48
N LYS A 3 -15.46 18.28 19.61
CA LYS A 3 -15.76 16.86 19.90
C LYS A 3 -15.52 16.05 18.62
N ILE A 4 -14.29 15.55 18.45
CA ILE A 4 -13.97 14.54 17.42
C ILE A 4 -14.67 13.25 17.84
N HIS A 5 -15.90 13.05 17.37
CA HIS A 5 -16.54 11.74 17.43
C HIS A 5 -15.86 10.85 16.38
N SER A 6 -14.73 10.25 16.75
CA SER A 6 -14.07 9.26 15.90
C SER A 6 -15.00 8.05 15.77
N LYS A 7 -15.75 7.99 14.66
CA LYS A 7 -16.46 6.77 14.27
C LYS A 7 -15.40 5.68 14.17
N ARG A 8 -15.43 4.73 15.11
CA ARG A 8 -14.46 3.61 15.19
C ARG A 8 -14.41 2.90 13.83
N LEU A 9 -13.29 3.03 13.12
CA LEU A 9 -13.06 2.34 11.85
C LEU A 9 -13.08 0.83 12.13
N LYS A 10 -13.86 0.08 11.35
CA LYS A 10 -14.13 -1.34 11.63
C LYS A 10 -12.98 -2.27 11.18
N ALA A 11 -12.12 -1.80 10.28
CA ALA A 11 -11.01 -2.56 9.70
C ALA A 11 -9.95 -1.61 9.11
N SER A 12 -8.81 -2.17 8.71
CA SER A 12 -7.74 -1.46 7.99
C SER A 12 -7.22 -2.28 6.82
N LEU A 13 -6.86 -1.61 5.72
CA LEU A 13 -6.21 -2.18 4.55
C LEU A 13 -4.82 -1.56 4.37
N ALA A 14 -3.80 -2.41 4.23
CA ALA A 14 -2.45 -2.00 3.85
C ALA A 14 -2.25 -2.24 2.35
N ILE A 15 -1.84 -1.20 1.63
CA ILE A 15 -1.63 -1.22 0.18
C ILE A 15 -0.14 -1.06 -0.10
N THR A 16 0.42 -2.05 -0.80
CA THR A 16 1.82 -2.05 -1.25
C THR A 16 1.89 -1.63 -2.70
N THR A 17 2.45 -0.45 -2.96
CA THR A 17 2.51 0.14 -4.31
C THR A 17 3.69 -0.35 -5.13
N THR A 18 4.71 -0.92 -4.49
CA THR A 18 5.89 -1.50 -5.14
C THR A 18 6.50 -2.61 -4.31
N VAL A 19 7.15 -3.57 -4.97
CA VAL A 19 7.87 -4.68 -4.34
C VAL A 19 9.34 -4.35 -4.26
N GLY A 20 9.85 -4.31 -3.03
CA GLY A 20 11.22 -3.92 -2.71
C GLY A 20 11.32 -2.45 -2.29
N CYS A 21 12.33 -2.14 -1.48
CA CYS A 21 12.59 -0.79 -0.98
C CYS A 21 14.05 -0.40 -1.15
N ARG A 22 14.29 0.79 -1.72
CA ARG A 22 15.64 1.36 -1.88
C ARG A 22 16.33 1.65 -0.56
N ASN A 23 15.57 1.91 0.52
CA ASN A 23 16.14 2.23 1.82
C ASN A 23 16.95 1.07 2.42
N ARG A 24 16.62 -0.18 2.08
CA ARG A 24 17.29 -1.41 2.56
C ARG A 24 17.66 -1.36 4.05
N CYS A 25 16.68 -1.05 4.91
CA CYS A 25 16.91 -1.01 6.36
C CYS A 25 17.50 -2.34 6.85
N SER A 26 18.44 -2.30 7.78
CA SER A 26 19.12 -3.49 8.35
C SER A 26 18.16 -4.51 8.98
N TYR A 27 17.02 -4.04 9.47
CA TYR A 27 15.99 -4.87 10.11
C TYR A 27 14.88 -5.32 9.15
N CYS A 28 14.85 -4.82 7.91
CA CYS A 28 13.76 -5.10 6.98
C CYS A 28 14.11 -6.34 6.14
N PRO A 29 13.24 -7.37 6.07
CA PRO A 29 13.53 -8.64 5.39
C PRO A 29 13.38 -8.53 3.85
N GLN A 30 14.04 -7.53 3.24
CA GLN A 30 13.89 -7.16 1.84
C GLN A 30 14.21 -8.31 0.88
N ASP A 31 15.33 -9.01 1.10
CA ASP A 31 15.78 -10.06 0.19
C ASP A 31 14.81 -11.26 0.20
N VAL A 32 14.26 -11.60 1.37
CA VAL A 32 13.24 -12.66 1.52
C VAL A 32 11.92 -12.23 0.86
N PHE A 33 11.46 -11.00 1.12
CA PHE A 33 10.23 -10.45 0.55
C PHE A 33 10.27 -10.40 -0.98
N VAL A 34 11.31 -9.81 -1.55
CA VAL A 34 11.45 -9.64 -3.00
C VAL A 34 11.56 -10.99 -3.70
N ARG A 35 12.34 -11.94 -3.16
CA ARG A 35 12.47 -13.29 -3.73
C ARG A 35 11.12 -14.02 -3.74
N ALA A 36 10.45 -14.09 -2.59
CA ALA A 36 9.18 -14.80 -2.46
C ALA A 36 8.04 -14.17 -3.27
N TYR A 37 8.10 -12.87 -3.54
CA TYR A 37 7.15 -12.22 -4.44
C TYR A 37 7.45 -12.57 -5.91
N LYS A 38 8.71 -12.44 -6.35
CA LYS A 38 9.13 -12.74 -7.73
C LYS A 38 8.84 -14.17 -8.16
N GLU A 39 8.93 -15.13 -7.24
CA GLU A 39 8.54 -16.52 -7.47
C GLU A 39 7.04 -16.69 -7.77
N ARG A 40 6.18 -15.77 -7.29
CA ARG A 40 4.73 -15.79 -7.50
C ARG A 40 4.25 -14.88 -8.63
N SER A 41 4.93 -13.77 -8.85
CA SER A 41 4.53 -12.75 -9.82
C SER A 41 5.73 -11.90 -10.27
N GLY A 42 5.78 -11.61 -11.57
CA GLY A 42 6.74 -10.66 -12.14
C GLY A 42 6.33 -9.19 -11.98
N LEU A 43 5.11 -8.89 -11.50
CA LEU A 43 4.60 -7.53 -11.37
C LEU A 43 5.08 -6.87 -10.07
N THR A 44 6.11 -6.04 -10.16
CA THR A 44 6.71 -5.40 -8.98
C THR A 44 6.19 -3.99 -8.69
N VAL A 45 5.41 -3.38 -9.59
CA VAL A 45 4.85 -2.03 -9.41
C VAL A 45 3.35 -2.08 -9.69
N MET A 46 2.56 -1.56 -8.75
CA MET A 46 1.11 -1.46 -8.91
C MET A 46 0.76 -0.35 -9.90
N SER A 47 -0.10 -0.60 -10.89
CA SER A 47 -0.63 0.46 -11.75
C SER A 47 -1.83 1.17 -11.09
N MET A 48 -2.08 2.42 -11.49
CA MET A 48 -3.27 3.16 -11.09
C MET A 48 -4.59 2.44 -11.45
N ASP A 49 -4.62 1.76 -12.60
CA ASP A 49 -5.79 0.96 -13.03
C ASP A 49 -6.09 -0.19 -12.06
N THR A 50 -5.06 -0.99 -11.74
CA THR A 50 -5.21 -2.10 -10.77
C THR A 50 -5.62 -1.57 -9.40
N PHE A 51 -5.00 -0.49 -8.95
CA PHE A 51 -5.36 0.17 -7.69
C PHE A 51 -6.84 0.57 -7.66
N THR A 52 -7.31 1.29 -8.68
CA THR A 52 -8.70 1.78 -8.78
C THR A 52 -9.70 0.62 -8.82
N ARG A 53 -9.40 -0.43 -9.60
CA ARG A 53 -10.23 -1.63 -9.69
C ARG A 53 -10.34 -2.35 -8.35
N CYS A 54 -9.23 -2.52 -7.63
CA CYS A 54 -9.23 -3.14 -6.30
C CYS A 54 -9.99 -2.28 -5.29
N LEU A 55 -9.70 -0.99 -5.22
CA LEU A 55 -10.31 -0.07 -4.27
C LEU A 55 -11.83 0.05 -4.48
N GLY A 56 -12.33 -0.08 -5.71
CA GLY A 56 -13.77 -0.09 -6.00
C GLY A 56 -14.56 -1.20 -5.29
N THR A 57 -13.89 -2.24 -4.79
CA THR A 57 -14.51 -3.34 -4.01
C THR A 57 -14.44 -3.14 -2.49
N VAL A 58 -13.72 -2.11 -2.02
CA VAL A 58 -13.38 -1.91 -0.62
C VAL A 58 -14.46 -1.04 0.07
N PRO A 59 -14.95 -1.41 1.27
CA PRO A 59 -15.87 -0.57 2.03
C PRO A 59 -15.25 0.79 2.40
N ARG A 60 -16.01 1.88 2.27
CA ARG A 60 -15.51 3.25 2.52
C ARG A 60 -15.23 3.59 4.00
N ASN A 61 -15.60 2.70 4.92
CA ASN A 61 -15.49 2.92 6.36
C ASN A 61 -14.34 2.14 7.01
N ILE A 62 -13.21 2.07 6.29
CA ILE A 62 -11.97 1.42 6.76
C ILE A 62 -10.80 2.40 6.72
N ALA A 63 -9.76 2.13 7.51
CA ALA A 63 -8.50 2.85 7.39
C ALA A 63 -7.69 2.31 6.20
N ILE A 64 -7.15 3.18 5.36
CA ILE A 64 -6.21 2.80 4.30
C ILE A 64 -4.81 3.27 4.72
N SER A 65 -3.81 2.40 4.55
CA SER A 65 -2.41 2.72 4.76
C SER A 65 -1.58 2.28 3.56
N PHE A 66 -0.63 3.11 3.14
CA PHE A 66 0.33 2.77 2.10
C PHE A 66 1.60 2.23 2.77
N SER A 67 1.84 0.92 2.67
CA SER A 67 2.90 0.22 3.40
C SER A 67 3.19 -1.18 2.81
N GLY A 68 3.91 -2.03 3.55
CA GLY A 68 4.19 -3.42 3.15
C GLY A 68 5.62 -3.63 2.67
N PHE A 69 6.58 -3.29 3.53
CA PHE A 69 8.02 -3.45 3.26
C PHE A 69 8.51 -2.71 2.01
N SER A 70 7.83 -1.62 1.64
CA SER A 70 8.19 -0.76 0.52
C SER A 70 8.08 0.71 0.91
N GLU A 71 8.97 1.54 0.37
CA GLU A 71 8.75 2.99 0.35
C GLU A 71 7.70 3.30 -0.73
N PRO A 72 6.49 3.78 -0.37
CA PRO A 72 5.38 3.89 -1.31
C PRO A 72 5.65 4.80 -2.52
N TRP A 73 6.42 5.87 -2.34
CA TRP A 73 6.73 6.85 -3.39
C TRP A 73 7.79 6.39 -4.39
N LEU A 74 8.34 5.19 -4.23
CA LEU A 74 9.06 4.53 -5.32
C LEU A 74 8.13 4.14 -6.48
N ASN A 75 6.81 4.11 -6.24
CA ASN A 75 5.82 4.14 -7.30
C ASN A 75 5.49 5.59 -7.68
N ARG A 76 5.73 5.97 -8.94
CA ARG A 76 5.51 7.35 -9.43
C ARG A 76 4.04 7.79 -9.38
N GLU A 77 3.12 6.83 -9.34
CA GLU A 77 1.67 7.07 -9.26
C GLU A 77 1.16 7.14 -7.81
N CYS A 78 2.03 7.05 -6.78
CA CYS A 78 1.60 7.00 -5.39
C CYS A 78 0.81 8.25 -4.96
N THR A 79 1.22 9.46 -5.35
CA THR A 79 0.47 10.68 -5.02
C THR A 79 -0.95 10.67 -5.63
N PRO A 80 -1.13 10.38 -6.94
CA PRO A 80 -2.46 10.14 -7.51
C PRO A 80 -3.28 9.07 -6.76
N MET A 81 -2.67 7.95 -6.36
CA MET A 81 -3.36 6.89 -5.61
C MET A 81 -3.86 7.39 -4.25
N VAL A 82 -3.04 8.16 -3.51
CA VAL A 82 -3.42 8.75 -2.21
C VAL A 82 -4.57 9.74 -2.37
N LEU A 83 -4.61 10.53 -3.44
CA LEU A 83 -5.70 11.48 -3.70
C LEU A 83 -7.01 10.79 -4.12
N HIS A 84 -6.94 9.58 -4.65
CA HIS A 84 -8.09 8.78 -5.04
C HIS A 84 -8.69 7.94 -3.90
N ALA A 85 -7.85 7.56 -2.92
CA ALA A 85 -8.19 6.70 -1.78
C ALA A 85 -9.19 7.34 -0.80
#